data_AF-A0A935GUQ7-F1
#
_entry.id   AF-A0A935GUQ7-F1
#
_cell.length_a   1.000
_cell.length_b   1.000
_cell.length_c   1.000
_cell.angle_alpha   90.00
_cell.angle_beta   90.00
_cell.angle_gamma   90.00
#
_symmetry.space_group_name_H-M   'P 1'
#
loop_
_entity.id
_entity.type
_entity.pdbx_description
1 polymer ?
#
loop_
_entity_poly.entity_id
_entity_poly.type
_entity_poly.pdbx_seq_one_letter_code
_entity_poly.pdbx_strand_id
1 'polypeptide(L)'
;MTSFRYNDMDFTVEPAPATGQGAGARWDIFRKTPQGAAVCVAAGLFAGLAQDTAESRARALVCSIFPVGIKLIGPDTTHPSWVGDLKIIGPDVGHPNFIYWEKDSASFPA
;
A
#
# COMPACT_ATOMS: atom_id res chain seq x y z
N MET A 1 22.84 4.14 -10.62
CA MET A 1 21.38 3.98 -10.82
C MET A 1 20.97 2.73 -10.08
N THR A 2 20.12 2.87 -9.08
CA THR A 2 19.54 1.71 -8.39
C THR A 2 18.03 1.68 -8.63
N SER A 3 17.44 0.49 -8.73
CA SER A 3 16.00 0.30 -8.89
C SER A 3 15.43 -0.54 -7.76
N PHE A 4 14.22 -0.22 -7.32
CA PHE A 4 13.49 -1.02 -6.36
C PHE A 4 11.99 -1.05 -6.67
N ARG A 5 11.32 -2.13 -6.25
CA ARG A 5 9.87 -2.30 -6.40
C ARG A 5 9.17 -2.07 -5.08
N TYR A 6 8.06 -1.34 -5.10
CA TYR A 6 7.22 -1.13 -3.94
C TYR A 6 5.76 -0.90 -4.36
N ASN A 7 4.83 -1.61 -3.72
CA ASN A 7 3.38 -1.53 -4.01
C ASN A 7 3.07 -1.68 -5.51
N ASP A 8 3.63 -2.71 -6.14
CA ASP A 8 3.54 -3.01 -7.58
C ASP A 8 4.00 -1.91 -8.55
N MET A 9 4.73 -0.93 -8.05
CA MET A 9 5.35 0.13 -8.83
C MET A 9 6.88 -0.04 -8.81
N ASP A 10 7.51 0.24 -9.95
CA ASP A 10 8.96 0.24 -10.08
C ASP A 10 9.51 1.66 -9.97
N PHE A 11 10.50 1.83 -9.11
CA PHE A 11 11.17 3.08 -8.84
C PHE A 11 12.65 3.01 -9.22
N THR A 12 13.22 4.13 -9.63
CA THR A 12 14.67 4.29 -9.85
C THR A 12 15.18 5.50 -9.10
N VAL A 13 16.41 5.38 -8.59
CA VAL A 13 17.17 6.46 -7.95
C VAL A 13 18.37 6.78 -8.81
N GLU A 14 18.43 8.02 -9.27
CA GLU A 14 19.36 8.48 -10.29
C GLU A 14 20.09 9.74 -9.81
N PRO A 15 21.37 9.93 -10.16
CA PRO A 15 22.07 11.17 -9.84
C PRO A 15 21.39 12.37 -10.53
N ALA A 16 21.08 13.40 -9.75
CA ALA A 16 20.49 14.62 -10.27
C ALA A 16 21.54 15.41 -11.09
N PRO A 17 21.13 16.12 -12.16
CA PRO A 17 22.02 16.94 -12.94
C PRO A 17 22.67 18.03 -12.07
N ALA A 18 23.96 18.28 -12.33
CA ALA A 18 24.74 19.28 -11.60
C ALA A 18 24.22 20.70 -11.91
N THR A 19 23.29 21.20 -11.09
CA THR A 19 22.96 22.63 -11.06
C THR A 19 23.90 23.34 -10.10
N GLY A 20 24.47 24.47 -10.51
CA GLY A 20 25.67 25.08 -9.93
C GLY A 20 25.67 25.35 -8.41
N GLN A 21 26.89 25.39 -7.89
CA GLN A 21 27.35 25.85 -6.56
C GLN A 21 26.72 25.16 -5.34
N GLY A 22 26.93 23.85 -5.26
CA GLY A 22 26.88 23.08 -4.01
C GLY A 22 27.51 21.72 -4.26
N ALA A 23 28.71 21.48 -3.73
CA ALA A 23 29.58 20.35 -4.08
C ALA A 23 29.14 19.02 -3.45
N GLY A 24 27.89 18.61 -3.66
CA GLY A 24 27.35 17.34 -3.19
C GLY A 24 26.55 16.62 -4.27
N ALA A 25 26.77 15.31 -4.42
CA ALA A 25 25.92 14.45 -5.23
C ALA A 25 24.46 14.59 -4.75
N ARG A 26 23.55 14.84 -5.69
CA ARG A 26 22.10 14.91 -5.44
C ARG A 26 21.42 13.78 -6.18
N TRP A 27 20.20 13.46 -5.77
CA TRP A 27 19.50 12.27 -6.21
C TRP A 27 18.05 12.57 -6.58
N ASP A 28 17.64 12.09 -7.74
CA ASP A 28 16.28 12.14 -8.27
C ASP A 28 15.64 10.75 -8.13
N ILE A 29 14.34 10.72 -7.88
CA ILE A 29 13.53 9.50 -7.79
C ILE A 29 12.53 9.51 -8.94
N PHE A 30 12.54 8.45 -9.75
CA PHE A 30 11.56 8.26 -10.82
C PHE A 30 10.70 7.04 -10.54
N ARG A 31 9.46 7.09 -11.04
CA ARG A 31 8.55 5.95 -11.09
C ARG A 31 8.33 5.58 -12.56
N LYS A 32 8.36 4.27 -12.86
CA LYS A 32 7.89 3.76 -14.15
C LYS A 32 6.36 3.66 -14.17
N THR A 33 5.75 4.17 -15.22
CA THR A 33 4.32 4.00 -15.48
C THR A 33 4.07 2.63 -16.14
N PRO A 34 2.83 2.12 -16.09
CA PRO A 34 2.46 0.89 -16.81
C PRO A 34 2.76 0.95 -18.32
N GLN A 35 2.81 2.15 -18.90
CA GLN A 35 3.14 2.39 -20.32
C GLN A 35 4.66 2.44 -20.58
N GLY A 36 5.49 2.21 -19.56
CA GLY A 36 6.95 2.21 -19.66
C GLY A 36 7.61 3.58 -19.57
N ALA A 37 6.84 4.68 -19.47
CA ALA A 37 7.39 6.01 -19.30
C ALA A 37 7.91 6.22 -17.86
N ALA A 38 8.95 7.04 -17.70
CA ALA A 38 9.45 7.43 -16.39
C ALA A 38 8.88 8.81 -15.98
N VAL A 39 8.37 8.92 -14.76
CA VAL A 39 7.87 10.17 -14.18
C VAL A 39 8.71 10.52 -12.97
N CYS A 40 9.21 11.75 -12.92
CA CYS A 40 9.96 12.24 -11.76
C CYS A 40 8.99 12.43 -10.58
N VAL A 41 9.29 11.76 -9.46
CA VAL A 41 8.51 11.81 -8.22
C VAL A 41 9.09 12.83 -7.25
N ALA A 42 10.43 12.93 -7.21
CA ALA A 42 11.14 13.91 -6.41
C ALA A 42 12.51 14.18 -7.04
N ALA A 43 13.01 15.41 -6.93
CA ALA A 43 14.26 15.82 -7.55
C ALA A 43 15.20 16.53 -6.56
N GLY A 44 16.50 16.42 -6.78
CA GLY A 44 17.54 17.16 -6.08
C GLY A 44 17.70 16.78 -4.61
N LEU A 45 17.32 15.57 -4.22
CA LEU A 45 17.34 15.11 -2.83
C LEU A 45 18.74 14.73 -2.36
N PHE A 46 18.88 14.58 -1.03
CA PHE A 46 20.01 13.89 -0.39
C PHE A 46 21.39 14.44 -0.79
N ALA A 47 21.52 15.77 -0.85
CA ALA A 47 22.76 16.43 -1.22
C ALA A 47 23.94 15.95 -0.37
N GLY A 48 25.00 15.50 -1.03
CA GLY A 48 26.24 15.03 -0.39
C GLY A 48 26.18 13.62 0.18
N LEU A 49 25.07 12.88 0.01
CA LEU A 49 24.98 11.49 0.45
C LEU A 49 25.55 10.53 -0.59
N ALA A 50 26.21 9.48 -0.10
CA ALA A 50 26.59 8.32 -0.90
C ALA A 50 25.35 7.57 -1.40
N GLN A 51 25.50 6.85 -2.51
CA GLN A 51 24.41 6.16 -3.21
C GLN A 51 23.60 5.24 -2.29
N ASP A 52 24.26 4.38 -1.51
CA ASP A 52 23.59 3.40 -0.64
C ASP A 52 22.71 4.07 0.43
N THR A 53 23.17 5.21 0.96
CA THR A 53 22.40 6.00 1.94
C THR A 53 21.25 6.73 1.26
N ALA A 54 21.49 7.30 0.07
CA ALA A 54 20.45 7.95 -0.72
C ALA A 54 19.35 6.96 -1.12
N GLU A 55 19.70 5.74 -1.50
CA GLU A 55 18.76 4.66 -1.82
C GLU A 55 17.89 4.27 -0.61
N SER A 56 18.52 4.05 0.55
CA SER A 56 17.80 3.70 1.78
C SER A 56 16.79 4.80 2.16
N ARG A 57 17.18 6.08 2.02
CA ARG A 57 16.30 7.23 2.28
C ARG A 57 15.23 7.39 1.20
N ALA A 58 15.56 7.12 -0.07
CA ALA A 58 14.60 7.14 -1.17
C ALA A 58 13.50 6.10 -0.96
N ARG A 59 13.86 4.89 -0.53
CA ARG A 59 12.88 3.84 -0.21
C ARG A 59 11.94 4.26 0.93
N ALA A 60 12.48 4.81 2.01
CA ALA A 60 11.68 5.31 3.13
C ALA A 60 10.72 6.43 2.69
N LEU A 61 11.19 7.36 1.85
CA LEU A 61 10.36 8.42 1.29
C LEU A 61 9.26 7.85 0.39
N VAL A 62 9.58 6.91 -0.49
CA VAL A 62 8.59 6.23 -1.36
C VAL A 62 7.51 5.52 -0.55
N CYS A 63 7.87 4.81 0.52
CA CYS A 63 6.89 4.20 1.41
C CYS A 63 5.96 5.22 2.07
N SER A 64 6.46 6.42 2.32
CA SER A 64 5.69 7.51 2.96
C SER A 64 4.73 8.20 1.99
N ILE A 65 5.17 8.45 0.75
CA ILE A 65 4.37 9.15 -0.27
C ILE A 65 3.39 8.22 -1.01
N PHE A 66 3.66 6.92 -1.05
CA PHE A 66 2.77 5.89 -1.58
C PHE A 66 2.31 4.95 -0.45
N PRO A 67 1.46 5.42 0.49
CA PRO A 67 0.99 4.53 1.54
C PRO A 67 0.26 3.33 0.91
N VAL A 68 0.59 2.12 1.38
CA VAL A 68 -0.22 0.95 1.06
C VAL A 68 -1.57 1.12 1.76
N GLY A 69 -2.62 1.36 0.98
CA GLY A 69 -3.97 1.35 1.53
C GLY A 69 -4.24 -0.04 2.10
N ILE A 70 -4.38 -0.16 3.41
CA ILE A 70 -4.88 -1.39 4.03
C ILE A 70 -6.35 -1.50 3.59
N LYS A 71 -6.61 -2.30 2.55
CA LYS A 71 -7.99 -2.65 2.19
C LYS A 71 -8.46 -3.66 3.22
N LEU A 72 -9.12 -3.18 4.26
CA LEU A 72 -9.85 -4.02 5.20
C LEU A 72 -11.08 -4.56 4.45
N ILE A 73 -10.91 -5.68 3.75
CA ILE A 73 -12.04 -6.40 3.16
C ILE A 73 -12.79 -6.99 4.35
N GLY A 74 -13.97 -6.44 4.66
CA GLY A 74 -14.86 -7.02 5.65
C GLY A 74 -15.13 -8.48 5.30
N PRO A 75 -15.41 -9.37 6.29
CA PRO A 75 -15.70 -10.76 6.01
C PRO A 75 -16.80 -10.82 4.95
N ASP A 76 -16.60 -11.64 3.92
CA ASP A 76 -17.63 -11.86 2.92
C ASP A 76 -18.81 -12.55 3.62
N THR A 77 -19.81 -11.75 3.99
CA THR A 77 -21.04 -12.22 4.62
C THR A 77 -22.06 -12.70 3.60
N THR A 78 -21.81 -12.46 2.30
CA THR A 78 -22.73 -12.83 1.22
C THR A 78 -22.51 -14.26 0.73
N HIS A 79 -21.31 -14.80 0.90
CA HIS A 79 -20.98 -16.17 0.49
C HIS A 79 -20.59 -17.05 1.69
N PRO A 80 -21.11 -18.28 1.75
CA PRO A 80 -20.64 -19.27 2.72
C PRO A 80 -19.15 -19.55 2.58
N SER A 81 -18.46 -19.62 3.71
CA SER A 81 -17.09 -20.11 3.79
C SER A 81 -17.06 -21.61 4.09
N TRP A 82 -16.09 -22.34 3.55
CA TRP A 82 -15.93 -23.79 3.78
C TRP A 82 -14.61 -24.08 4.50
N VAL A 83 -14.66 -24.96 5.50
CA VAL A 83 -13.48 -25.49 6.20
C VAL A 83 -13.59 -27.02 6.22
N GLY A 84 -12.95 -27.69 5.26
CA GLY A 84 -13.22 -29.11 4.99
C GLY A 84 -14.69 -29.31 4.60
N ASP A 85 -15.36 -30.22 5.29
CA ASP A 85 -16.80 -30.49 5.10
C ASP A 85 -17.71 -29.51 5.87
N LEU A 86 -17.16 -28.61 6.69
CA LEU A 86 -17.92 -27.64 7.46
C LEU A 86 -18.26 -26.40 6.62
N LYS A 87 -19.55 -26.16 6.43
CA LYS A 87 -20.08 -24.93 5.82
C LYS A 87 -20.36 -23.89 6.90
N ILE A 88 -19.62 -22.78 6.89
CA ILE A 88 -19.81 -21.63 7.77
C ILE A 88 -20.65 -20.59 7.00
N ILE A 89 -21.89 -20.41 7.42
CA ILE A 89 -22.76 -19.34 6.90
C ILE A 89 -22.46 -18.07 7.70
N GLY A 90 -22.11 -16.99 6.98
CA GLY A 90 -21.96 -15.68 7.61
C GLY A 90 -23.27 -15.20 8.24
N PRO A 91 -23.22 -14.31 9.24
CA PRO A 91 -24.44 -13.76 9.82
C PRO A 91 -25.26 -13.03 8.73
N ASP A 92 -26.56 -13.27 8.71
CA ASP A 92 -27.48 -12.52 7.84
C ASP A 92 -27.57 -11.08 8.34
N VAL A 93 -26.76 -10.22 7.73
CA VAL A 93 -26.71 -8.78 8.02
C VAL A 93 -27.87 -8.01 7.40
N GLY A 94 -28.63 -8.62 6.47
CA GLY A 94 -29.84 -8.05 5.90
C GLY A 94 -31.06 -8.25 6.80
N HIS A 95 -31.06 -9.31 7.61
CA HIS A 95 -32.09 -9.63 8.59
C HIS A 95 -31.47 -9.88 9.97
N PRO A 96 -31.05 -8.82 10.68
CA PRO A 96 -30.39 -8.97 11.97
C PRO A 96 -31.30 -9.70 12.95
N ASN A 97 -30.82 -10.85 13.44
CA ASN A 97 -31.46 -11.54 14.56
C ASN A 97 -31.25 -10.69 15.82
N PHE A 98 -32.32 -10.08 16.31
CA PHE A 98 -32.27 -9.30 17.55
C PHE A 98 -32.21 -10.26 18.75
N ILE A 99 -31.15 -10.13 19.56
CA ILE A 99 -31.11 -10.73 20.88
C ILE A 99 -31.90 -9.81 21.80
N TYR A 100 -33.10 -10.22 22.17
CA TYR A 100 -33.88 -9.53 23.19
C TYR A 100 -33.32 -9.92 24.55
N TRP A 101 -32.59 -9.01 25.21
CA TRP A 101 -31.94 -9.29 26.49
C TRP A 101 -32.91 -9.67 27.62
N GLU A 102 -34.20 -9.38 27.45
CA GLU A 102 -35.28 -9.74 28.38
C GLU A 102 -36.09 -10.98 27.95
N LYS A 103 -35.70 -11.65 26.86
CA LYS A 103 -36.34 -12.89 26.40
C LYS A 103 -35.30 -13.95 26.15
N ASP A 104 -35.53 -15.14 26.70
CA ASP A 104 -34.67 -16.31 26.52
C ASP A 104 -34.88 -16.98 25.12
N SER A 105 -35.06 -16.16 24.08
CA SER A 105 -35.36 -16.63 22.72
C SER A 105 -34.89 -15.62 21.66
N ALA A 106 -34.25 -16.11 20.60
CA ALA A 106 -33.99 -15.34 19.37
C ALA A 106 -35.14 -15.53 18.37
N SER A 107 -35.63 -14.45 17.76
CA SER A 107 -36.62 -14.53 16.68
C SER A 107 -35.92 -14.53 15.32
N PHE A 108 -36.22 -15.54 14.50
CA PHE A 108 -35.85 -15.56 13.09
C PHE A 108 -37.04 -15.01 12.28
N PRO A 109 -36.90 -13.92 11.51
CA PRO A 109 -37.94 -13.51 10.57
C PRO A 109 -38.11 -14.58 9.47
N ALA A 110 -39.35 -14.85 9.09
CA ALA A 110 -39.71 -15.79 8.02
C ALA A 110 -39.45 -15.22 6.62
#